data_AF-U3RBP0-F1
#
_entry.id   AF-U3RBP0-F1
#
_cell.length_a   1.000
_cell.length_b   1.000
_cell.length_c   1.000
_cell.angle_alpha   90.00
_cell.angle_beta   90.00
_cell.angle_gamma   90.00
#
_symmetry.space_group_name_H-M   'P 1'
#
loop_
_entity.id
_entity.type
_entity.pdbx_description
1 polymer ?
#
loop_
_entity_poly.entity_id
_entity_poly.type
_entity_poly.pdbx_seq_one_letter_code
_entity_poly.pdbx_strand_id
1 'polypeptide(L)'
;MTIFPVKHSALLRQPEYFISRDDLKALICRVTDNLINIEDKTGEFLLRLDDGRVIDTKGWAGWEWTHGIGLYGIYQYYRQTGDERMRAIIDDWFTARLEEGTPTKNVNTVCPFLTL
;
A
#
# COMPACT_ATOMS: atom_id res chain seq x y z
N MET A 1 7.17 -35.88 32.43
CA MET A 1 7.20 -34.46 32.01
C MET A 1 6.26 -33.69 32.92
N THR A 2 6.76 -32.67 33.62
CA THR A 2 5.92 -31.83 34.48
C THR A 2 5.15 -30.83 33.61
N ILE A 3 3.84 -30.72 33.79
CA ILE A 3 2.96 -29.81 33.04
C ILE A 3 2.34 -28.81 34.01
N PHE A 4 2.50 -27.51 33.74
CA PHE A 4 1.92 -26.44 34.55
C PHE A 4 0.54 -26.03 34.00
N PRO A 5 -0.54 -26.02 34.81
CA PRO A 5 -1.89 -25.75 34.33
C PRO A 5 -2.15 -24.24 34.19
N VAL A 6 -1.98 -23.68 32.99
CA VAL A 6 -2.15 -22.22 32.75
C VAL A 6 -3.43 -21.83 32.00
N LYS A 7 -4.10 -22.79 31.32
CA LYS A 7 -5.23 -22.51 30.40
C LYS A 7 -6.43 -21.80 31.06
N HIS A 8 -6.65 -22.01 32.35
CA HIS A 8 -7.78 -21.43 33.09
C HIS A 8 -7.55 -19.98 33.52
N SER A 9 -6.29 -19.53 33.60
CA SER A 9 -5.96 -18.20 34.09
C SER A 9 -5.99 -17.18 32.96
N ALA A 10 -6.80 -16.13 33.11
CA ALA A 10 -6.88 -15.04 32.13
C ALA A 10 -5.55 -14.28 31.96
N LEU A 11 -4.70 -14.28 32.99
CA LEU A 11 -3.39 -13.60 32.99
C LEU A 11 -2.29 -14.45 32.35
N LEU A 12 -2.41 -15.78 32.41
CA LEU A 12 -1.33 -16.71 32.00
C LEU A 12 -1.63 -17.44 30.69
N ARG A 13 -2.90 -17.57 30.30
CA ARG A 13 -3.25 -18.20 29.03
C ARG A 13 -2.69 -17.37 27.88
N GLN A 14 -2.09 -18.04 26.90
CA GLN A 14 -1.71 -17.38 25.65
C GLN A 14 -2.96 -16.76 24.99
N PRO A 15 -2.82 -15.60 24.32
CA PRO A 15 -3.89 -15.08 23.49
C PRO A 15 -4.26 -16.08 22.39
N GLU A 16 -5.54 -16.13 22.06
CA GLU A 16 -6.04 -16.90 20.94
C GLU A 16 -6.06 -16.00 19.70
N TYR A 17 -5.32 -16.39 18.66
CA TYR A 17 -5.27 -15.69 17.39
C TYR A 17 -5.94 -16.53 16.30
N PHE A 18 -6.84 -15.93 15.53
CA PHE A 18 -7.55 -16.63 14.45
C PHE A 18 -6.70 -16.79 13.17
N ILE A 19 -5.60 -16.05 13.06
CA ILE A 19 -4.66 -16.08 11.94
C ILE A 19 -3.23 -16.08 12.47
N SER A 20 -2.35 -16.84 11.84
CA SER A 20 -0.93 -16.81 12.17
C SER A 20 -0.29 -15.51 11.67
N ARG A 21 0.83 -15.11 12.27
CA ARG A 21 1.59 -13.94 11.80
C ARG A 21 2.02 -14.11 10.35
N ASP A 22 2.43 -15.30 9.96
CA ASP A 22 2.98 -15.56 8.63
C ASP A 22 1.87 -15.54 7.56
N ASP A 23 0.69 -16.08 7.86
CA ASP A 23 -0.48 -15.99 6.98
C ASP A 23 -0.96 -14.54 6.81
N LEU A 24 -0.92 -13.75 7.88
CA LEU A 24 -1.28 -12.33 7.82
C LEU A 24 -0.29 -11.55 6.95
N LYS A 25 1.02 -11.78 7.11
CA LYS A 25 2.05 -11.17 6.25
C LYS A 25 1.86 -11.57 4.78
N ALA A 26 1.58 -12.85 4.52
CA ALA A 26 1.31 -13.32 3.17
C ALA A 26 0.05 -12.68 2.56
N LEU A 27 -0.99 -12.46 3.36
CA LEU A 27 -2.19 -11.75 2.93
C LEU A 27 -1.88 -10.28 2.59
N ILE A 28 -1.13 -9.58 3.43
CA ILE A 28 -0.71 -8.19 3.17
C ILE A 28 0.06 -8.11 1.86
N CYS A 29 1.04 -9.00 1.64
CA CYS A 29 1.80 -9.02 0.38
C CYS A 29 0.90 -9.25 -0.85
N ARG A 30 -0.11 -10.13 -0.77
CA ARG A 30 -1.05 -10.36 -1.89
C ARG A 30 -1.95 -9.15 -2.16
N VAL A 31 -2.37 -8.43 -1.12
CA VAL A 31 -3.17 -7.20 -1.29
C VAL A 31 -2.30 -6.09 -1.88
N THR A 32 -1.05 -5.94 -1.44
CA THR A 32 -0.10 -5.01 -2.06
C THR A 32 0.15 -5.36 -3.52
N ASP A 33 0.39 -6.64 -3.83
CA ASP A 33 0.57 -7.10 -5.21
C ASP A 33 -0.64 -6.78 -6.08
N ASN A 34 -1.86 -7.02 -5.58
CA ASN A 34 -3.06 -6.64 -6.31
C ASN A 34 -3.14 -5.12 -6.54
N LEU A 35 -2.86 -4.31 -5.50
CA LEU A 35 -2.90 -2.85 -5.57
C LEU A 35 -1.98 -2.28 -6.65
N ILE A 36 -0.73 -2.75 -6.70
CA ILE A 36 0.27 -2.22 -7.66
C ILE A 36 0.07 -2.72 -9.09
N ASN A 37 -0.81 -3.71 -9.29
CA ASN A 37 -1.16 -4.27 -10.60
C ASN A 37 -2.57 -3.84 -11.07
N ILE A 38 -3.20 -2.85 -10.40
CA ILE A 38 -4.44 -2.24 -10.91
C ILE A 38 -4.09 -1.48 -12.19
N GLU A 39 -4.90 -1.70 -13.24
CA GLU A 39 -4.75 -1.08 -14.56
C GLU A 39 -6.13 -0.85 -15.20
N ASP A 40 -6.26 0.23 -15.98
CA ASP A 40 -7.37 0.44 -16.90
C ASP A 40 -6.92 0.19 -18.35
N LYS A 41 -7.04 -1.07 -18.79
CA LYS A 41 -6.56 -1.51 -20.12
C LYS A 41 -7.40 -0.99 -21.27
N THR A 42 -8.67 -0.66 -21.03
CA THR A 42 -9.60 -0.19 -22.07
C THR A 42 -9.61 1.33 -22.16
N GLY A 43 -9.15 2.02 -21.12
CA GLY A 43 -9.25 3.46 -20.97
C GLY A 43 -10.68 3.93 -20.67
N GLU A 44 -11.53 3.03 -20.14
CA GLU A 44 -12.93 3.31 -19.80
C GLU A 44 -13.05 4.44 -18.77
N PHE A 45 -12.08 4.54 -17.86
CA PHE A 45 -12.09 5.44 -16.71
C PHE A 45 -11.08 6.58 -16.83
N LEU A 46 -10.56 6.84 -18.02
CA LEU A 46 -9.69 8.00 -18.27
C LEU A 46 -10.45 9.31 -18.01
N LEU A 47 -9.89 10.15 -17.14
CA LEU A 47 -10.42 11.48 -16.87
C LEU A 47 -9.94 12.45 -17.95
N ARG A 48 -10.88 13.09 -18.65
CA ARG A 48 -10.59 14.06 -19.71
C ARG A 48 -10.96 15.46 -19.27
N LEU A 49 -10.03 16.40 -19.41
CA LEU A 49 -10.20 17.81 -19.05
C LEU A 49 -10.24 18.68 -20.32
N ASP A 50 -10.91 19.83 -20.23
CA ASP A 50 -11.10 20.76 -21.35
C ASP A 50 -9.82 21.52 -21.76
N ASP A 51 -8.76 21.43 -20.95
CA ASP A 51 -7.40 21.87 -21.27
C ASP A 51 -6.57 20.83 -22.03
N GLY A 52 -7.18 19.70 -22.42
CA GLY A 52 -6.57 18.66 -23.23
C GLY A 52 -5.86 17.57 -22.44
N ARG A 53 -5.78 17.67 -21.10
CA ARG A 53 -5.21 16.60 -20.27
C ARG A 53 -6.11 15.35 -20.29
N VAL A 54 -5.45 14.19 -20.33
CA VAL A 54 -6.06 12.87 -20.16
C VAL A 54 -5.31 12.17 -19.03
N ILE A 55 -6.00 11.83 -17.95
CA ILE A 55 -5.41 11.32 -16.72
C ILE A 55 -5.89 9.89 -16.49
N ASP A 56 -4.94 8.96 -16.32
CA ASP A 56 -5.21 7.64 -15.78
C ASP A 56 -5.43 7.74 -14.26
N THR A 57 -6.64 7.43 -13.82
CA THR A 57 -7.05 7.48 -12.41
C THR A 57 -7.06 6.11 -11.74
N LYS A 58 -6.70 5.05 -12.48
CA LYS A 58 -6.78 3.65 -12.04
C LYS A 58 -5.42 3.00 -11.95
N GLY A 59 -4.61 3.13 -13.01
CA GLY A 59 -3.33 2.47 -13.12
C GLY A 59 -2.35 2.89 -12.02
N TRP A 60 -1.50 1.96 -11.58
CA TRP A 60 -0.44 2.26 -10.60
C TRP A 60 0.55 3.35 -11.08
N ALA A 61 0.65 3.55 -12.40
CA ALA A 61 1.43 4.62 -13.00
C ALA A 61 0.79 6.02 -12.88
N GLY A 62 -0.42 6.12 -12.33
CA GLY A 62 -1.10 7.39 -12.08
C GLY A 62 -0.54 8.16 -10.88
N TRP A 63 -1.04 9.37 -10.66
CA TRP A 63 -0.73 10.20 -9.48
C TRP A 63 -2.01 10.77 -8.88
N GLU A 64 -2.55 10.07 -7.89
CA GLU A 64 -3.81 10.41 -7.23
C GLU A 64 -3.74 10.14 -5.72
N TRP A 65 -4.72 10.63 -4.97
CA TRP A 65 -4.80 10.42 -3.52
C TRP A 65 -4.85 8.93 -3.12
N THR A 66 -5.41 8.07 -3.98
CA THR A 66 -5.42 6.61 -3.81
C THR A 66 -4.02 6.04 -3.72
N HIS A 67 -3.10 6.52 -4.57
CA HIS A 67 -1.69 6.15 -4.52
C HIS A 67 -1.05 6.60 -3.22
N GLY A 68 -1.36 7.82 -2.76
CA GLY A 68 -0.84 8.32 -1.48
C GLY A 68 -1.24 7.45 -0.28
N ILE A 69 -2.49 6.99 -0.24
CA ILE A 69 -2.96 6.04 0.80
C ILE A 69 -2.27 4.68 0.66
N GLY A 70 -2.17 4.16 -0.56
CA GLY A 70 -1.51 2.89 -0.85
C GLY A 70 -0.04 2.89 -0.42
N LEU A 71 0.71 3.90 -0.87
CA LEU A 71 2.11 4.13 -0.50
C LEU A 71 2.26 4.22 1.02
N TYR A 72 1.39 4.95 1.71
CA TYR A 72 1.47 5.07 3.16
C TYR A 72 1.25 3.73 3.89
N GLY A 73 0.31 2.90 3.43
CA GLY A 73 0.11 1.55 3.96
C GLY A 73 1.36 0.66 3.76
N ILE A 74 1.93 0.69 2.56
CA ILE A 74 3.16 -0.04 2.21
C ILE A 74 4.33 0.44 3.08
N TYR A 75 4.44 1.75 3.28
CA TYR A 75 5.47 2.38 4.12
C TYR A 75 5.35 1.96 5.58
N GLN A 76 4.14 1.95 6.15
CA GLN A 76 3.93 1.50 7.52
C GLN A 76 4.34 0.04 7.71
N TYR A 77 4.04 -0.81 6.72
CA TYR A 77 4.48 -2.20 6.76
C TYR A 77 6.01 -2.34 6.63
N TYR A 78 6.64 -1.57 5.73
CA TYR A 78 8.11 -1.50 5.64
C TYR A 78 8.71 -1.06 6.97
N ARG A 79 8.24 0.03 7.59
CA ARG A 79 8.73 0.52 8.89
C ARG A 79 8.62 -0.52 10.00
N GLN A 80 7.55 -1.31 10.00
CA GLN A 80 7.33 -2.32 11.04
C GLN A 80 8.19 -3.57 10.85
N THR A 81 8.51 -3.94 9.60
CA THR A 81 9.07 -5.26 9.27
C THR A 81 10.46 -5.23 8.65
N GLY A 82 10.89 -4.10 8.10
CA GLY A 82 12.10 -3.98 7.28
C GLY A 82 12.03 -4.71 5.94
N ASP A 83 10.84 -5.00 5.40
CA ASP A 83 10.70 -5.70 4.11
C ASP A 83 11.12 -4.78 2.96
N GLU A 84 12.35 -4.94 2.47
CA GLU A 84 12.96 -4.11 1.41
C GLU A 84 12.16 -4.14 0.09
N ARG A 85 11.34 -5.17 -0.17
CA ARG A 85 10.47 -5.19 -1.35
C ARG A 85 9.41 -4.10 -1.29
N MET A 86 8.89 -3.83 -0.09
CA MET A 86 7.89 -2.78 0.12
C MET A 86 8.50 -1.40 -0.05
N ARG A 87 9.74 -1.23 0.41
CA ARG A 87 10.51 0.00 0.15
C ARG A 87 10.75 0.21 -1.35
N ALA A 88 11.19 -0.83 -2.06
CA ALA A 88 11.42 -0.73 -3.50
C ALA A 88 10.17 -0.25 -4.26
N ILE A 89 8.99 -0.75 -3.93
CA ILE A 89 7.72 -0.29 -4.54
C ILE A 89 7.53 1.24 -4.37
N ILE A 90 7.83 1.77 -3.18
CA ILE A 90 7.70 3.20 -2.88
C ILE A 90 8.75 4.01 -3.65
N ASP A 91 10.02 3.60 -3.55
CA ASP A 91 11.16 4.29 -4.17
C ASP A 91 11.01 4.29 -5.71
N ASP A 92 10.60 3.17 -6.31
CA ASP A 92 10.37 3.03 -7.75
C ASP A 92 9.20 3.89 -8.22
N TRP A 93 8.10 3.95 -7.46
CA TRP A 93 6.96 4.79 -7.81
C TRP A 93 7.32 6.28 -7.80
N PHE A 94 7.98 6.77 -6.73
CA PHE A 94 8.39 8.17 -6.67
C PHE A 94 9.41 8.50 -7.75
N THR A 95 10.38 7.62 -8.00
CA THR A 95 11.39 7.82 -9.05
C THR A 95 10.70 8.01 -10.40
N ALA A 96 9.84 7.08 -10.80
CA ALA A 96 9.14 7.16 -12.08
C ALA A 96 8.25 8.41 -12.20
N ARG A 97 7.46 8.71 -11.16
CA ARG A 97 6.53 9.86 -11.20
C ARG A 97 7.25 11.21 -11.15
N LEU A 98 8.38 11.31 -10.46
CA LEU A 98 9.18 12.55 -10.42
C LEU A 98 9.92 12.79 -11.75
N GLU A 99 10.34 11.73 -12.44
CA GLU A 99 10.91 11.81 -13.80
C GLU A 99 9.88 12.29 -14.85
N GLU A 100 8.62 11.87 -14.73
CA GLU A 100 7.51 12.32 -15.59
C GLU A 100 7.11 13.79 -15.32
N GLY A 101 7.36 14.27 -14.10
CA GLY A 101 6.97 15.58 -13.60
C GLY A 101 5.69 15.54 -12.77
N THR A 102 5.63 16.39 -11.74
CA THR A 102 4.50 16.39 -10.79
C THR A 102 3.21 16.93 -11.40
N PRO A 103 2.03 16.37 -11.06
CA PRO A 103 0.75 16.91 -11.51
C PRO A 103 0.47 18.28 -10.90
N THR A 104 -0.59 18.93 -11.39
CA THR A 104 -1.10 20.16 -10.75
C THR A 104 -1.43 19.89 -9.28
N LYS A 105 -1.05 20.82 -8.42
CA LYS A 105 -1.27 20.71 -6.97
C LYS A 105 -2.75 20.90 -6.64
N ASN A 106 -3.32 19.97 -5.91
CA ASN A 106 -4.64 20.06 -5.30
C ASN A 106 -4.66 19.21 -4.02
N VAL A 107 -5.79 19.19 -3.31
CA VAL A 107 -5.95 18.45 -2.04
C VAL A 107 -5.63 16.95 -2.16
N ASN A 108 -5.86 16.35 -3.33
CA ASN A 108 -5.62 14.93 -3.60
C ASN A 108 -4.17 14.65 -3.98
N THR A 109 -3.60 15.43 -4.89
CA THR A 109 -2.27 15.17 -5.46
C THR A 109 -1.13 15.45 -4.48
N VAL A 110 -1.41 16.13 -3.36
CA VAL A 110 -0.45 16.30 -2.27
C VAL A 110 -0.37 15.10 -1.32
N CYS A 111 -1.32 14.16 -1.39
CA CYS A 111 -1.39 13.01 -0.47
C CYS A 111 -0.13 12.12 -0.48
N PRO A 112 0.48 11.77 -1.63
CA PRO A 112 1.69 10.94 -1.65
C PRO A 112 2.86 11.50 -0.83
N PHE A 113 3.00 12.83 -0.72
CA PHE A 113 4.15 13.46 -0.05
C PHE A 113 4.25 13.18 1.46
N LEU A 114 3.21 12.62 2.10
CA LEU A 114 3.34 12.13 3.48
C LEU A 114 4.31 10.94 3.60
N THR A 115 4.51 10.22 2.49
CA THR A 115 5.32 8.98 2.43
C THR A 115 6.71 9.21 1.84
N LEU A 116 6.99 10.41 1.31
CA LEU A 116 8.30 10.82 0.83
C LEU A 116 9.20 11.21 2.01
#